data_AF-A0A8S0GZ71-F1
#
_entry.id   AF-A0A8S0GZ71-F1
#
_cell.length_a   1.000
_cell.length_b   1.000
_cell.length_c   1.000
_cell.angle_alpha   90.00
_cell.angle_beta   90.00
_cell.angle_gamma   90.00
#
_symmetry.space_group_name_H-M   'P 1'
#
loop_
_entity.id
_entity.type
_entity.pdbx_description
1 polymer ?
#
loop_
_entity_poly.entity_id
_entity_poly.type
_entity_poly.pdbx_seq_one_letter_code
_entity_poly.pdbx_strand_id
1 'polypeptide(L)' 'MFSYSGLTVEQVTRLRNEFGIYALDTGRICVAALNQNNIHVVTQAILQVI' A
#
# COMPACT_ATOMS: atom_id res chain seq x y z
N MET A 1 -12.04 2.98 7.05
CA MET A 1 -12.57 2.41 5.79
C MET A 1 -11.45 1.64 5.10
N PHE A 2 -11.70 0.43 4.62
CA PHE A 2 -10.67 -0.44 4.01
C PHE A 2 -11.08 -0.86 2.61
N SER A 3 -10.10 -1.03 1.71
CA SER A 3 -10.30 -1.58 0.37
C SER A 3 -9.36 -2.77 0.14
N TYR A 4 -9.81 -3.75 -0.66
CA TYR A 4 -8.96 -4.84 -1.13
C TYR A 4 -8.21 -4.39 -2.37
N SER A 5 -6.89 -4.29 -2.27
CA SER A 5 -6.04 -3.81 -3.37
C SER A 5 -5.70 -4.88 -4.41
N GLY A 6 -5.87 -6.16 -4.08
CA GLY A 6 -5.43 -7.28 -4.90
C GLY A 6 -3.93 -7.60 -4.78
N LEU A 7 -3.18 -6.87 -3.94
CA LEU A 7 -1.77 -7.12 -3.70
C LEU A 7 -1.57 -8.45 -2.95
N THR A 8 -0.52 -9.19 -3.34
CA THR A 8 -0.10 -10.41 -2.65
C THR A 8 0.65 -10.09 -1.35
N VAL A 9 0.83 -11.11 -0.49
CA VAL A 9 1.58 -10.97 0.77
C VAL A 9 3.01 -10.49 0.51
N GLU A 10 3.65 -10.99 -0.55
CA GLU A 10 5.01 -10.60 -0.96
C GLU A 10 5.06 -9.11 -1.34
N GLN A 11 4.08 -8.62 -2.10
CA GLN A 11 4.01 -7.22 -2.53
C GLN A 11 3.74 -6.28 -1.34
N VAL A 12 2.87 -6.68 -0.40
CA VAL A 12 2.65 -5.96 0.86
C VAL A 12 3.92 -5.92 1.71
N THR A 13 4.67 -7.01 1.74
CA THR A 13 5.95 -7.08 2.47
C THR A 13 6.99 -6.15 1.85
N ARG A 14 7.07 -6.08 0.52
CA ARG A 14 7.94 -5.13 -0.19
C ARG A 14 7.53 -3.68 0.10
N LEU A 15 6.24 -3.35 0.06
CA LEU A 15 5.74 -2.01 0.44
C LEU A 15 6.20 -1.59 1.84
N ARG A 16 6.15 -2.53 2.79
CA ARG A 16 6.58 -2.32 4.17
C ARG A 16 8.09 -2.08 4.26
N ASN A 17 8.89 -2.93 3.63
CA ASN A 17 10.35 -2.93 3.78
C ASN A 17 11.04 -1.84 2.95
N GLU A 18 10.57 -1.59 1.73
CA GLU A 18 11.20 -0.66 0.78
C GLU A 18 10.66 0.77 0.92
N PHE A 19 9.38 0.92 1.27
CA PHE A 19 8.69 2.22 1.25
C PHE A 19 8.09 2.63 2.61
N GLY A 20 8.15 1.78 3.63
CA GLY A 20 7.57 2.06 4.94
C GLY A 20 6.04 2.16 4.93
N ILE A 21 5.37 1.61 3.91
CA ILE A 21 3.91 1.65 3.77
C ILE A 21 3.32 0.36 4.33
N TYR A 22 2.49 0.50 5.35
CA TYR A 22 1.89 -0.62 6.06
C TYR A 22 0.47 -0.88 5.56
N ALA A 23 0.25 -2.07 5.02
CA ALA A 23 -1.05 -2.64 4.73
C ALA A 23 -1.22 -3.97 5.47
N LEU A 24 -2.46 -4.47 5.55
CA LEU A 24 -2.71 -5.81 6.06
C LEU A 24 -2.20 -6.84 5.05
N ASP A 25 -1.66 -7.96 5.55
CA ASP A 25 -1.09 -9.02 4.70
C ASP A 25 -2.12 -9.63 3.72
N THR A 26 -3.41 -9.44 3.99
CA THR A 26 -4.52 -9.78 3.07
C THR A 26 -4.65 -8.84 1.87
N GLY A 27 -3.71 -7.92 1.66
CA GLY A 27 -3.78 -6.88 0.63
C GLY A 27 -4.80 -5.78 0.95
N ARG A 28 -5.30 -5.69 2.19
CA ARG A 28 -6.26 -4.64 2.60
C ARG A 28 -5.55 -3.35 2.98
N ILE A 29 -5.94 -2.26 2.34
CA ILE A 29 -5.39 -0.91 2.56
C ILE A 29 -6.41 -0.03 3.29
N CYS A 30 -5.94 0.75 4.26
CA CYS A 30 -6.76 1.77 4.94
C CYS A 30 -6.85 3.03 4.07
N VAL A 31 -7.95 3.18 3.32
CA VAL A 31 -8.15 4.33 2.42
C VAL A 31 -8.22 5.66 3.17
N ALA A 32 -8.70 5.64 4.43
CA ALA A 32 -8.78 6.84 5.26
C ALA A 32 -7.41 7.42 5.65
N ALA A 33 -6.32 6.66 5.48
CA ALA A 33 -4.96 7.15 5.70
C ALA A 33 -4.39 7.92 4.49
N LEU A 34 -5.08 7.88 3.34
CA LEU A 34 -4.66 8.55 2.11
C LEU A 34 -5.20 9.98 2.06
N ASN A 35 -4.35 10.92 1.64
CA ASN A 35 -4.69 12.32 1.45
C ASN A 35 -3.83 12.92 0.33
N GLN A 36 -4.09 14.18 -0.05
CA GLN A 36 -3.40 14.83 -1.17
C GLN A 36 -1.87 14.92 -0.99
N ASN A 37 -1.38 14.94 0.25
CA ASN A 37 0.06 15.06 0.51
C ASN A 37 0.80 13.73 0.33
N ASN A 38 0.13 12.58 0.51
CA ASN A 38 0.79 11.26 0.47
C ASN A 38 0.34 10.37 -0.70
N ILE A 39 -0.79 10.67 -1.35
CA ILE A 39 -1.38 9.80 -2.37
C ILE A 39 -0.43 9.54 -3.54
N HIS A 40 0.37 10.53 -3.93
CA HIS A 40 1.37 10.38 -4.99
C HIS A 40 2.50 9.43 -4.59
N VAL A 41 3.01 9.53 -3.36
CA VAL A 41 4.07 8.64 -2.88
C VAL A 41 3.57 7.21 -2.76
N VAL A 42 2.36 7.04 -2.21
CA VAL A 42 1.75 5.71 -2.04
C VAL A 42 1.46 5.04 -3.38
N THR A 43 0.90 5.77 -4.34
CA THR A 43 0.61 5.22 -5.67
C THR A 43 1.89 4.84 -6.42
N GLN A 44 2.96 5.65 -6.32
CA GLN A 44 4.26 5.31 -6.90
C GLN A 44 4.88 4.07 -6.25
N ALA A 45 4.82 3.96 -4.93
CA ALA A 45 5.31 2.77 -4.23
C ALA A 45 4.53 1.50 -4.65
N ILE A 46 3.21 1.60 -4.79
CA ILE A 46 2.38 0.49 -5.29
C ILE A 46 2.83 0.06 -6.69
N LEU A 47 3.11 1.01 -7.59
CA LEU A 47 3.60 0.70 -8.94
C LEU A 47 4.96 -0.01 -8.95
N GLN A 48 5.83 0.22 -7.96
CA GLN A 48 7.15 -0.44 -7.88
C GLN A 48 7.09 -1.89 -7.35
N VAL A 49 5.97 -2.27 -6.72
CA VAL A 49 5.80 -3.61 -6.14
C VAL A 49 4.83 -4.51 -6.91
N ILE A 50 4.02 -3.96 -7.82
CA ILE A 50 3.19 -4.73 -8.76
C ILE A 50 4.11 -5.47 -9.73
#